data_AF-A0A924CWT4-F1
#
_entry.id   AF-A0A924CWT4-F1
#
_cell.length_a   1.000
_cell.length_b   1.000
_cell.length_c   1.000
_cell.angle_alpha   90.00
_cell.angle_beta   90.00
_cell.angle_gamma   90.00
#
_symmetry.space_group_name_H-M   'P 1'
#
loop_
_entity.id
_entity.type
_entity.pdbx_description
1 polymer ?
#
loop_
_entity_poly.entity_id
_entity_poly.type
_entity_poly.pdbx_seq_one_letter_code
_entity_poly.pdbx_strand_id
1 'polypeptide(L)'
;MPTPSRRDRFRPLELLGLSFVAAIFIGLVVLMSSRQPTLALIFAGVTFIVTLVGLAMLAMVAEPDTDERRDLDEQNKENSGH
;
A
#
# COMPACT_ATOMS: atom_id res chain seq x y z
N MET A 1 -1.93 -26.58 -9.43
CA MET A 1 -1.79 -25.11 -9.55
C MET A 1 -2.80 -24.46 -8.61
N PRO A 2 -2.45 -24.21 -7.33
CA PRO A 2 -3.32 -23.45 -6.44
C PRO A 2 -3.39 -22.03 -6.99
N THR A 3 -4.57 -21.66 -7.47
CA THR A 3 -4.86 -20.32 -7.97
C THR A 3 -4.65 -19.30 -6.85
N PRO A 4 -4.00 -18.15 -7.10
CA PRO A 4 -3.76 -17.14 -6.06
C PRO A 4 -5.08 -16.76 -5.41
N SER A 5 -5.14 -16.94 -4.09
CA SER A 5 -6.31 -16.62 -3.28
C SER A 5 -6.61 -15.13 -3.46
N ARG A 6 -7.87 -14.81 -3.78
CA ARG A 6 -8.33 -13.44 -4.11
C ARG A 6 -7.91 -12.41 -3.06
N ARG A 7 -7.67 -12.86 -1.82
CA ARG A 7 -7.25 -12.07 -0.66
C ARG A 7 -5.91 -11.34 -0.84
N ASP A 8 -4.93 -11.91 -1.55
CA ASP A 8 -3.63 -11.25 -1.77
C ASP A 8 -3.71 -10.11 -2.79
N ARG A 9 -4.69 -10.17 -3.71
CA ARG A 9 -4.95 -9.06 -4.64
C ARG A 9 -5.67 -7.89 -3.97
N PHE A 10 -6.28 -8.11 -2.80
CA PHE A 10 -6.99 -7.06 -2.07
C PHE A 10 -6.10 -6.28 -1.09
N ARG A 11 -4.97 -6.85 -0.61
CA ARG A 11 -4.01 -6.11 0.23
C ARG A 11 -3.51 -4.79 -0.41
N PRO A 12 -3.13 -4.76 -1.70
CA PRO A 12 -2.71 -3.51 -2.36
C PRO A 12 -3.83 -2.46 -2.45
N LEU A 13 -5.07 -2.92 -2.67
CA LEU A 13 -6.25 -2.03 -2.75
C LEU A 13 -6.58 -1.41 -1.39
N GLU A 14 -6.40 -2.16 -0.30
CA GLU A 14 -6.62 -1.66 1.05
C GLU A 14 -5.62 -0.56 1.41
N LEU A 15 -4.34 -0.74 1.10
CA LEU A 15 -3.30 0.28 1.30
C LEU A 15 -3.56 1.56 0.49
N LEU A 16 -4.04 1.41 -0.75
CA LEU A 16 -4.46 2.54 -1.59
C LEU A 16 -5.69 3.26 -1.01
N GLY A 17 -6.66 2.53 -0.47
CA GLY A 17 -7.82 3.10 0.19
C GLY A 17 -7.43 3.89 1.44
N LEU A 18 -6.54 3.35 2.27
CA LEU A 18 -6.07 4.02 3.49
C LEU A 18 -5.29 5.30 3.19
N SER A 19 -4.40 5.28 2.21
CA SER A 19 -3.66 6.50 1.81
C SER A 19 -4.59 7.57 1.24
N PHE A 20 -5.63 7.17 0.51
CA PHE A 20 -6.63 8.09 -0.03
C PHE A 20 -7.44 8.77 1.07
N VAL A 21 -7.88 8.01 2.09
CA VAL A 21 -8.60 8.56 3.25
C VAL A 21 -7.71 9.53 4.03
N ALA A 22 -6.44 9.19 4.26
CA ALA A 22 -5.50 10.08 4.93
C ALA A 22 -5.28 11.40 4.17
N ALA A 23 -5.14 11.31 2.84
CA ALA A 23 -5.00 12.48 1.97
C ALA A 23 -6.23 13.37 1.97
N ILE A 24 -7.44 12.79 1.93
CA ILE A 24 -8.69 13.56 2.05
C ILE A 24 -8.74 14.25 3.40
N PHE A 25 -8.44 13.55 4.49
CA PHE A 25 -8.49 14.12 5.83
C PHE A 25 -7.56 15.34 5.95
N ILE A 26 -6.31 15.21 5.52
CA ILE A 26 -5.35 16.32 5.55
C ILE A 26 -5.77 17.44 4.58
N GLY A 27 -6.24 17.09 3.38
CA GLY A 27 -6.78 18.05 2.43
C GLY A 27 -7.93 18.88 3.01
N LEU A 28 -8.86 18.26 3.75
CA LEU A 28 -9.95 18.93 4.43
C LEU A 28 -9.47 19.82 5.57
N VAL A 29 -8.48 19.39 6.35
CA VAL A 29 -7.86 20.21 7.40
C VAL A 29 -7.23 21.47 6.79
N VAL A 30 -6.48 21.32 5.70
CA VAL A 30 -5.87 22.45 4.98
C VAL A 30 -6.93 23.35 4.36
N LEU A 31 -8.01 22.80 3.80
CA LEU A 31 -9.12 23.57 3.25
C LEU A 31 -9.83 24.41 4.32
N MET A 32 -10.12 23.82 5.48
CA MET A 32 -10.77 24.53 6.59
C MET A 32 -9.86 25.60 7.20
N SER A 33 -8.56 25.34 7.27
CA SER A 33 -7.57 26.25 7.84
C SER A 33 -7.26 27.44 6.92
N SER A 34 -7.02 27.19 5.63
CA SER A 34 -6.60 28.22 4.67
C SER A 34 -7.76 28.89 3.93
N ARG A 35 -8.91 28.21 3.83
CA ARG A 35 -10.03 28.56 2.93
C ARG A 35 -9.63 28.77 1.46
N GLN A 36 -8.51 28.18 1.03
CA GLN A 36 -8.00 28.27 -0.34
C GLN A 36 -8.05 26.88 -1.01
N PRO A 37 -8.98 26.65 -1.95
CA PRO A 37 -9.18 25.31 -2.53
C PRO A 37 -7.97 24.83 -3.34
N THR A 38 -7.28 25.73 -4.05
CA THR A 38 -6.06 25.40 -4.81
C THR A 38 -4.95 24.89 -3.89
N LEU A 39 -4.74 25.58 -2.76
CA LEU A 39 -3.72 25.19 -1.79
C LEU A 39 -4.07 23.85 -1.13
N ALA A 40 -5.33 23.65 -0.76
CA ALA A 40 -5.82 22.38 -0.22
C ALA A 40 -5.61 21.21 -1.18
N LEU A 41 -5.89 21.38 -2.48
CA LEU A 41 -5.73 20.32 -3.48
C LEU A 41 -4.27 19.92 -3.67
N ILE A 42 -3.35 20.90 -3.70
CA ILE A 42 -1.91 20.65 -3.81
C ILE A 42 -1.43 19.84 -2.59
N PHE A 43 -1.77 20.29 -1.38
CA PHE A 43 -1.37 19.58 -0.16
C PHE A 43 -2.00 18.18 -0.06
N ALA A 44 -3.28 18.02 -0.43
CA ALA A 44 -3.91 16.71 -0.50
C ALA A 44 -3.16 15.75 -1.43
N GLY A 45 -2.77 16.23 -2.63
CA GLY A 45 -2.00 15.46 -3.59
C GLY A 45 -0.60 15.09 -3.08
N VAL A 46 0.13 16.05 -2.50
CA VAL A 46 1.47 15.80 -1.93
C VAL A 46 1.39 14.79 -0.79
N THR A 47 0.46 14.98 0.15
CA THR A 47 0.24 14.06 1.27
C THR A 47 -0.09 12.65 0.77
N PHE A 48 -0.97 12.52 -0.21
CA PHE A 48 -1.31 11.22 -0.80
C PHE A 48 -0.07 10.47 -1.30
N ILE A 49 0.79 11.15 -2.05
CA ILE A 49 2.03 10.57 -2.58
C ILE A 49 2.97 10.18 -1.45
N VAL A 50 3.19 11.08 -0.47
CA VAL A 50 4.07 10.80 0.67
C VAL A 50 3.58 9.59 1.47
N THR A 51 2.27 9.49 1.72
CA THR A 51 1.69 8.34 2.41
C THR A 51 1.82 7.05 1.60
N LEU A 52 1.58 7.08 0.28
CA LEU A 52 1.80 5.91 -0.57
C LEU A 52 3.25 5.43 -0.55
N VAL A 53 4.20 6.36 -0.69
CA VAL A 53 5.62 6.04 -0.63
C VAL A 53 6.00 5.49 0.75
N GLY A 54 5.50 6.10 1.83
CA GLY A 54 5.72 5.60 3.19
C GLY A 54 5.17 4.19 3.39
N LEU A 55 3.93 3.92 2.96
CA LEU A 55 3.34 2.58 3.00
C LEU A 55 4.09 1.58 2.13
N ALA A 56 4.57 1.99 0.96
CA ALA A 56 5.38 1.13 0.09
C ALA A 56 6.75 0.81 0.72
N MET A 57 7.39 1.78 1.38
CA MET A 57 8.61 1.55 2.13
C MET A 57 8.36 0.59 3.30
N LEU A 58 7.26 0.75 4.03
CA LEU A 58 6.88 -0.19 5.10
C LEU A 58 6.59 -1.59 4.55
N ALA A 59 5.95 -1.70 3.38
CA ALA A 59 5.69 -2.97 2.72
C ALA A 59 6.97 -3.66 2.22
N MET A 60 7.99 -2.90 1.80
CA MET A 60 9.30 -3.45 1.43
C MET A 60 10.04 -4.06 2.64
N VAL A 61 9.85 -3.47 3.82
CA VAL A 61 10.46 -3.94 5.07
C VAL A 61 9.70 -5.12 5.68
N ALA A 62 8.43 -5.30 5.35
CA ALA A 62 7.62 -6.41 5.85
C ALA A 62 8.17 -7.76 5.34
N GLU A 63 8.55 -8.65 6.27
CA GLU A 63 8.94 -10.04 5.98
C GLU A 63 7.73 -10.81 5.41
N PRO A 64 7.90 -11.68 4.39
CA PRO A 64 6.83 -12.54 3.90
C PRO A 64 6.24 -13.43 5.01
N ASP A 65 4.92 -13.60 4.98
CA ASP A 65 4.18 -14.34 6.01
C ASP A 65 4.55 -15.83 6.00
N THR A 66 4.37 -16.52 7.13
CA THR A 66 4.81 -17.91 7.34
C THR A 66 4.31 -18.89 6.28
N ASP A 67 3.08 -18.72 5.80
CA ASP A 67 2.51 -19.52 4.71
C ASP A 67 3.12 -19.15 3.34
N GLU A 68 3.35 -17.86 3.08
CA GLU A 68 4.04 -17.38 1.88
C GLU A 68 5.48 -17.91 1.81
N ARG A 69 6.18 -17.99 2.95
CA ARG A 69 7.54 -18.57 3.04
C ARG A 69 7.56 -20.05 2.67
N ARG A 70 6.58 -20.83 3.14
CA ARG A 70 6.52 -22.27 2.84
C ARG A 70 6.33 -22.53 1.35
N ASP A 71 5.46 -21.74 0.72
CA ASP A 71 5.22 -21.83 -0.72
C ASP A 71 6.46 -21.42 -1.54
N LEU A 72 7.24 -20.43 -1.08
CA LEU A 72 8.49 -20.02 -1.72
C LEU A 72 9.59 -21.09 -1.58
N ASP A 73 9.70 -21.72 -0.40
CA ASP A 73 10.67 -22.78 -0.15
C ASP A 73 10.37 -24.05 -0.97
N GLU A 74 9.08 -24.42 -1.10
CA GLU A 74 8.63 -25.54 -1.93
C GLU A 74 8.97 -25.29 -3.43
N GLN A 75 8.69 -24.09 -3.95
CA GLN A 75 9.03 -23.71 -5.33
C GLN A 75 10.55 -23.70 -5.59
N ASN A 76 11.34 -23.20 -4.64
CA ASN A 76 12.80 -23.16 -4.78
C ASN A 76 13.40 -24.58 -4.83
N LYS A 77 12.85 -25.50 -4.03
CA LYS A 77 13.28 -26.90 -4.00
C LYS A 77 12.92 -27.67 -5.27
N GLU A 78 11.78 -27.37 -5.88
CA GLU A 78 11.37 -27.93 -7.18
C GLU A 78 12.28 -27.43 -8.32
N ASN A 79 12.60 -26.13 -8.33
CA ASN A 79 13.48 -25.54 -9.35
C ASN A 79 14.97 -25.93 -9.21
N SER A 80 15.39 -26.33 -8.01
CA SER A 80 16.76 -26.79 -7.71
C SER A 80 17.00 -28.29 -7.98
N GLY A 81 15.96 -29.03 -8.34
CA GLY A 81 15.98 -30.48 -8.57
C GLY A 81 16.14 -30.90 -10.05
N HIS A 82 16.52 -29.99 -10.95
CA HIS A 82 16.88 -30.26 -12.35
C HIS A 82 18.34 -29.87 -12.61
#